data_AF-A0A077FJU0-F1
#
_entry.id   AF-A0A077FJU0-F1
#
_cell.length_a   1.000
_cell.length_b   1.000
_cell.length_c   1.000
_cell.angle_alpha   90.00
_cell.angle_beta   90.00
_cell.angle_gamma   90.00
#
_symmetry.space_group_name_H-M   'P 1'
#
loop_
_entity.id
_entity.type
_entity.pdbx_description
1 polymer ?
#
loop_
_entity_poly.entity_id
_entity_poly.type
_entity_poly.pdbx_seq_one_letter_code
_entity_poly.pdbx_strand_id
1 'polypeptide(L)'
;MMVASQALQDIGNKPGTTILAMGAVAAATMGMGYDKADHAVDEFTSRFGEAIRGSRFNDILIGDSGNNRLRGENGDDFLEGKEGNDYLLGGQGADIFNYQLDMENGNDTIGDFDIYEDKIKITSNASLTFLEIKSSITSNPKVML
;
A
#
# COMPACT_ATOMS: atom_id res chain seq x y z
N MET A 1 14.11 -13.52 15.75
CA MET A 1 14.09 -12.26 14.97
C MET A 1 13.47 -12.63 13.62
N MET A 2 12.16 -12.37 13.43
CA MET A 2 11.53 -12.55 12.13
C MET A 2 12.16 -11.56 11.15
N VAL A 3 12.65 -12.04 10.01
CA VAL A 3 13.11 -11.20 8.92
C VAL A 3 11.87 -10.64 8.20
N ALA A 4 11.91 -9.40 7.72
CA ALA A 4 10.78 -8.70 7.10
C ALA A 4 10.12 -9.48 5.94
N SER A 5 10.85 -10.42 5.31
CA SER A 5 10.32 -11.32 4.28
C SER A 5 9.34 -12.38 4.81
N GLN A 6 9.39 -12.76 6.08
CA GLN A 6 8.44 -13.71 6.68
C GLN A 6 7.11 -13.04 7.02
N ALA A 7 7.14 -11.77 7.45
CA ALA A 7 5.92 -11.01 7.76
C ALA A 7 5.02 -10.81 6.53
N LEU A 8 5.62 -10.60 5.34
CA LEU A 8 4.87 -10.49 4.08
C LEU A 8 4.34 -11.85 3.59
N GLN A 9 5.07 -12.94 3.86
CA GLN A 9 4.61 -14.32 3.53
C GLN A 9 3.44 -14.77 4.42
N ASP A 10 3.44 -14.40 5.71
CA ASP A 10 2.38 -14.79 6.64
C ASP A 10 1.04 -14.08 6.35
N ILE A 11 1.07 -12.89 5.72
CA ILE A 11 -0.14 -12.15 5.33
C ILE A 11 -0.73 -12.71 4.02
N GLY A 12 0.10 -13.04 3.03
CA GLY A 12 -0.33 -13.67 1.77
C GLY A 12 -0.81 -15.12 1.90
N ASN A 13 -0.77 -15.69 3.11
CA ASN A 13 -1.24 -17.04 3.39
C ASN A 13 -2.69 -17.11 3.92
N LYS A 14 -3.39 -15.97 3.99
CA LYS A 14 -4.80 -15.91 4.35
C LYS A 14 -5.68 -16.16 3.10
N PRO A 15 -6.73 -16.98 3.21
CA PRO A 15 -7.66 -17.17 2.10
C PRO A 15 -8.28 -15.83 1.70
N GLY A 16 -8.18 -15.49 0.40
CA GLY A 16 -8.72 -14.26 -0.18
C GLY A 16 -7.75 -13.08 -0.23
N THR A 17 -6.48 -13.21 0.17
CA THR A 17 -5.52 -12.08 0.11
C THR A 17 -4.73 -12.06 -1.20
N THR A 18 -4.84 -10.97 -1.96
CA THR A 18 -4.03 -10.71 -3.17
C THR A 18 -2.86 -9.79 -2.82
N ILE A 19 -1.68 -10.05 -3.38
CA ILE A 19 -0.50 -9.19 -3.24
C ILE A 19 -0.13 -8.67 -4.63
N LEU A 20 -0.22 -7.35 -4.83
CA LEU A 20 0.16 -6.67 -6.07
C LEU A 20 1.32 -5.70 -5.78
N ALA A 21 2.46 -5.91 -6.44
CA ALA A 21 3.65 -5.07 -6.27
C ALA A 21 4.30 -4.71 -7.62
N MET A 22 4.63 -3.44 -7.81
CA MET A 22 5.37 -2.97 -8.98
C MET A 22 6.90 -3.01 -8.74
N GLY A 23 7.68 -3.45 -9.73
CA GLY A 23 9.15 -3.31 -9.77
C GLY A 23 10.03 -4.44 -9.18
N ALA A 24 9.53 -5.33 -8.32
CA ALA A 24 10.30 -6.46 -7.80
C ALA A 24 9.50 -7.76 -7.94
N VAL A 25 9.84 -8.59 -8.94
CA VAL A 25 9.23 -9.91 -9.20
C VAL A 25 7.73 -9.92 -8.90
N ALA A 26 6.93 -9.27 -9.77
CA ALA A 26 5.53 -9.60 -9.94
C ALA A 26 5.42 -11.01 -10.55
N ALA A 27 5.86 -12.03 -9.81
CA ALA A 27 5.77 -13.41 -10.26
C ALA A 27 5.58 -14.32 -9.05
N ALA A 28 4.42 -14.16 -8.42
CA ALA A 28 3.73 -15.22 -7.73
C ALA A 28 2.29 -14.75 -7.45
N THR A 29 1.24 -15.13 -8.19
CA THR A 29 0.73 -16.52 -8.16
C THR A 29 1.64 -17.41 -7.31
N MET A 30 1.68 -17.15 -6.00
CA MET A 30 2.30 -18.08 -5.06
C MET A 30 1.40 -19.31 -5.17
N GLY A 31 1.89 -20.35 -5.85
CA GLY A 31 1.20 -21.62 -5.97
C GLY A 31 1.02 -22.29 -4.61
N MET A 32 0.03 -21.83 -3.86
CA MET A 32 -0.41 -22.38 -2.58
C MET A 32 -1.94 -22.49 -2.59
N GLY A 33 -2.48 -23.46 -3.32
CA GLY A 33 -3.79 -24.04 -2.99
C GLY A 33 -5.01 -23.12 -2.91
N TYR A 34 -5.01 -21.96 -3.58
CA TYR A 34 -6.18 -21.08 -3.63
C TYR A 34 -7.16 -21.53 -4.72
N ASP A 35 -8.45 -21.56 -4.38
CA ASP A 35 -9.52 -22.08 -5.21
C ASP A 35 -9.59 -21.32 -6.55
N LYS A 36 -9.17 -22.00 -7.62
CA LYS A 36 -9.16 -21.47 -9.00
C LYS A 36 -10.54 -21.05 -9.52
N ALA A 37 -11.61 -21.27 -8.75
CA ALA A 37 -12.97 -20.92 -9.14
C ALA A 37 -13.40 -19.48 -8.82
N ASP A 38 -12.67 -18.73 -7.97
CA ASP A 38 -13.16 -17.41 -7.48
C ASP A 38 -12.17 -16.23 -7.63
N HIS A 39 -11.06 -16.42 -8.33
CA HIS A 39 -10.15 -15.32 -8.67
C HIS A 39 -10.62 -14.66 -9.97
N ALA A 40 -11.49 -13.67 -9.84
CA ALA A 40 -11.62 -12.64 -10.86
C ALA A 40 -10.21 -12.09 -11.09
N VAL A 41 -9.70 -12.33 -12.29
CA VAL A 41 -8.33 -12.02 -12.69
C VAL A 41 -8.07 -10.53 -12.45
N ASP A 42 -7.12 -10.24 -11.57
CA ASP A 42 -6.60 -8.91 -11.25
C ASP A 42 -6.33 -8.11 -12.53
N GLU A 43 -6.96 -6.95 -12.66
CA GLU A 43 -6.87 -6.15 -13.87
C GLU A 43 -5.62 -5.25 -13.83
N PHE A 44 -4.48 -5.77 -14.28
CA PHE A 44 -3.29 -4.96 -14.57
C PHE A 44 -3.51 -4.13 -15.85
N THR A 45 -4.32 -3.08 -15.78
CA THR A 45 -4.53 -2.17 -16.92
C THR A 45 -3.52 -1.04 -16.92
N SER A 46 -2.31 -1.32 -17.44
CA SER A 46 -1.34 -0.29 -17.79
C SER A 46 -1.62 0.26 -19.20
N ARG A 47 -2.47 1.28 -19.32
CA ARG A 47 -2.45 2.21 -20.47
C ARG A 47 -2.78 3.62 -19.97
N PHE A 48 -1.75 4.44 -19.74
CA PHE A 48 -1.79 5.87 -19.38
C PHE A 48 -1.80 6.24 -17.88
N GLY A 49 -1.02 5.53 -17.06
CA GLY A 49 -0.78 5.83 -15.64
C GLY A 49 -0.68 4.53 -14.87
N GLU A 50 0.32 4.39 -14.00
CA GLU A 50 0.59 3.18 -13.23
C GLU A 50 -0.50 2.96 -12.19
N ALA A 51 -1.60 2.33 -12.61
CA ALA A 51 -2.77 2.08 -11.77
C ALA A 51 -2.80 0.61 -11.35
N ILE A 52 -2.70 0.35 -10.04
CA ILE A 52 -2.98 -0.95 -9.44
C ILE A 52 -4.41 -0.91 -8.89
N ARG A 53 -5.21 -1.91 -9.24
CA ARG A 53 -6.54 -2.12 -8.67
C ARG A 53 -6.55 -3.46 -7.95
N GLY A 54 -7.02 -3.45 -6.70
CA GLY A 54 -7.34 -4.63 -5.92
C GLY A 54 -8.64 -5.27 -6.36
N SER A 55 -9.21 -6.05 -5.46
CA SER A 55 -10.29 -6.99 -5.66
C SER A 55 -11.42 -6.67 -4.67
N ARG A 56 -12.39 -7.58 -4.55
CA ARG A 56 -13.45 -7.43 -3.55
C ARG A 56 -13.06 -7.95 -2.16
N PHE A 57 -11.79 -8.28 -1.97
CA PHE A 57 -11.23 -8.93 -0.80
C PHE A 57 -10.05 -8.12 -0.27
N ASN A 58 -9.58 -8.47 0.91
CA ASN A 58 -8.47 -7.79 1.58
C ASN A 58 -7.15 -7.96 0.83
N ASP A 59 -6.63 -6.88 0.27
CA ASP A 59 -5.47 -6.87 -0.60
C ASP A 59 -4.27 -6.13 -0.01
N ILE A 60 -3.09 -6.40 -0.57
CA ILE A 60 -1.85 -5.67 -0.33
C ILE A 60 -1.42 -5.05 -1.64
N LEU A 61 -1.52 -3.72 -1.73
CA LEU A 61 -1.16 -2.94 -2.91
C LEU A 61 0.09 -2.12 -2.62
N ILE A 62 1.16 -2.40 -3.37
CA ILE A 62 2.46 -1.74 -3.19
C ILE A 62 2.90 -1.15 -4.52
N GLY A 63 3.09 0.17 -4.54
CA GLY A 63 3.66 0.92 -5.64
C GLY A 63 5.16 0.67 -5.86
N ASP A 64 5.74 1.46 -6.75
CA ASP A 64 7.16 1.50 -7.06
C ASP A 64 7.73 2.90 -6.83
N SER A 65 8.81 3.28 -7.52
CA SER A 65 9.41 4.61 -7.36
C SER A 65 8.76 5.69 -8.23
N GLY A 66 7.68 5.36 -8.94
CA GLY A 66 6.92 6.24 -9.82
C GLY A 66 5.70 6.83 -9.14
N ASN A 67 5.01 7.76 -9.82
CA ASN A 67 3.71 8.25 -9.33
C ASN A 67 2.64 7.19 -9.61
N ASN A 68 2.20 6.49 -8.58
CA ASN A 68 1.26 5.40 -8.69
C ASN A 68 -0.18 5.83 -8.35
N ARG A 69 -1.14 5.03 -8.83
CA ARG A 69 -2.56 5.12 -8.47
C ARG A 69 -2.99 3.78 -7.92
N LEU A 70 -3.18 3.68 -6.60
CA LEU A 70 -3.57 2.44 -5.94
C LEU A 70 -5.04 2.52 -5.55
N ARG A 71 -5.82 1.47 -5.85
CA ARG A 71 -7.24 1.37 -5.47
C ARG A 71 -7.53 0.00 -4.88
N GLY A 72 -7.92 -0.08 -3.62
CA GLY A 72 -8.28 -1.31 -2.92
C GLY A 72 -9.58 -1.95 -3.43
N GLU A 73 -10.64 -1.14 -3.58
CA GLU A 73 -12.03 -1.53 -3.91
C GLU A 73 -12.86 -1.92 -2.68
N ASN A 74 -13.06 -3.21 -2.40
CA ASN A 74 -13.77 -3.64 -1.19
C ASN A 74 -12.87 -4.57 -0.40
N GLY A 75 -13.01 -4.55 0.92
CA GLY A 75 -12.20 -5.37 1.81
C GLY A 75 -11.35 -4.47 2.70
N ASP A 76 -10.68 -5.07 3.68
CA ASP A 76 -9.73 -4.32 4.51
C ASP A 76 -8.35 -4.37 3.85
N ASP A 77 -7.99 -3.29 3.17
CA ASP A 77 -6.82 -3.24 2.29
C ASP A 77 -5.58 -2.61 2.95
N PHE A 78 -4.41 -2.98 2.47
CA PHE A 78 -3.14 -2.34 2.80
C PHE A 78 -2.57 -1.67 1.56
N LEU A 79 -2.36 -0.35 1.63
CA LEU A 79 -1.84 0.46 0.52
C LEU A 79 -0.53 1.14 0.90
N GLU A 80 0.49 1.00 0.05
CA GLU A 80 1.78 1.65 0.18
C GLU A 80 2.25 2.19 -1.18
N GLY A 81 2.34 3.51 -1.32
CA GLY A 81 2.76 4.18 -2.55
C GLY A 81 4.25 4.01 -2.87
N LYS A 82 5.11 4.12 -1.84
CA LYS A 82 6.58 4.27 -1.92
C LYS A 82 7.00 5.65 -2.44
N GLU A 83 7.99 5.74 -3.33
CA GLU A 83 8.55 7.02 -3.79
C GLU A 83 7.68 7.57 -4.91
N GLY A 84 7.48 8.88 -4.98
CA GLY A 84 6.61 9.49 -5.99
C GLY A 84 5.61 10.45 -5.35
N ASN A 85 4.62 10.92 -6.10
CA ASN A 85 3.42 11.52 -5.50
C ASN A 85 2.25 10.63 -5.88
N ASP A 86 1.76 9.87 -4.91
CA ASP A 86 0.80 8.81 -5.16
C ASP A 86 -0.64 9.26 -4.91
N TYR A 87 -1.57 8.58 -5.58
CA TYR A 87 -3.00 8.72 -5.33
C TYR A 87 -3.55 7.39 -4.82
N LEU A 88 -3.87 7.35 -3.54
CA LEU A 88 -4.28 6.13 -2.83
C LEU A 88 -5.78 6.19 -2.55
N LEU A 89 -6.48 5.11 -2.87
CA LEU A 89 -7.91 4.94 -2.62
C LEU A 89 -8.12 3.60 -1.92
N GLY A 90 -8.60 3.63 -0.68
CA GLY A 90 -8.87 2.42 0.07
C GLY A 90 -10.10 1.72 -0.52
N GLY A 91 -11.24 2.40 -0.43
CA GLY A 91 -12.51 1.91 -0.94
C GLY A 91 -13.46 1.63 0.20
N GLN A 92 -14.14 0.49 0.18
CA GLN A 92 -15.01 0.05 1.28
C GLN A 92 -14.25 -0.91 2.19
N GLY A 93 -14.26 -0.65 3.50
CA GLY A 93 -13.61 -1.50 4.49
C GLY A 93 -12.70 -0.69 5.40
N ALA A 94 -12.04 -1.37 6.33
CA ALA A 94 -11.12 -0.73 7.25
C ALA A 94 -9.69 -0.75 6.67
N ASP A 95 -9.33 0.30 5.95
CA ASP A 95 -8.09 0.33 5.18
C ASP A 95 -6.90 0.87 5.97
N ILE A 96 -5.70 0.43 5.57
CA ILE A 96 -4.43 0.87 6.14
C ILE A 96 -3.57 1.50 5.05
N PHE A 97 -3.37 2.81 5.15
CA PHE A 97 -2.43 3.57 4.32
C PHE A 97 -1.09 3.65 5.04
N ASN A 98 -0.07 2.97 4.50
CA ASN A 98 1.26 2.91 5.10
C ASN A 98 2.16 4.02 4.55
N TYR A 99 2.67 4.85 5.46
CA TYR A 99 3.63 5.92 5.16
C TYR A 99 4.98 5.62 5.81
N GLN A 100 6.01 5.42 4.99
CA GLN A 100 7.32 5.00 5.45
C GLN A 100 8.32 6.19 5.54
N LEU A 101 8.70 6.60 6.74
CA LEU A 101 9.44 7.86 6.98
C LEU A 101 10.88 7.91 6.45
N ASP A 102 11.48 6.76 6.13
CA ASP A 102 12.88 6.63 5.70
C ASP A 102 13.06 6.50 4.18
N MET A 103 12.04 6.91 3.41
CA MET A 103 12.01 6.89 1.94
C MET A 103 11.67 8.27 1.36
N GLU A 104 12.00 8.52 0.10
CA GLU A 104 11.65 9.76 -0.62
C GLU A 104 10.19 9.70 -1.13
N ASN A 105 9.23 9.49 -0.23
CA ASN A 105 7.81 9.20 -0.57
C ASN A 105 7.05 10.30 -1.32
N GLY A 106 7.68 11.44 -1.61
CA GLY A 106 7.02 12.65 -2.08
C GLY A 106 5.73 13.01 -1.32
N ASN A 107 4.76 13.59 -2.01
CA ASN A 107 3.52 14.11 -1.44
C ASN A 107 2.31 13.29 -1.89
N ASP A 108 1.96 12.28 -1.11
CA ASP A 108 0.82 11.43 -1.39
C ASP A 108 -0.52 12.10 -1.07
N THR A 109 -1.55 11.64 -1.77
CA THR A 109 -2.93 12.02 -1.51
C THR A 109 -3.77 10.77 -1.29
N ILE A 110 -4.39 10.66 -0.11
CA ILE A 110 -5.46 9.70 0.13
C ILE A 110 -6.78 10.34 -0.29
N GLY A 111 -7.48 9.73 -1.25
CA GLY A 111 -8.63 10.34 -1.91
C GLY A 111 -9.98 10.13 -1.21
N ASP A 112 -10.12 9.10 -0.37
CA ASP A 112 -11.40 8.62 0.16
C ASP A 112 -11.38 8.24 1.64
N PHE A 113 -10.39 8.70 2.40
CA PHE A 113 -10.19 8.34 3.82
C PHE A 113 -11.46 8.44 4.67
N ASP A 114 -11.94 7.32 5.20
CA ASP A 114 -13.01 7.26 6.19
C ASP A 114 -12.43 7.33 7.61
N ILE A 115 -12.75 8.40 8.33
CA ILE A 115 -12.26 8.64 9.69
C ILE A 115 -12.76 7.63 10.73
N TYR A 116 -13.78 6.83 10.42
CA TYR A 116 -14.35 5.84 11.33
C TYR A 116 -13.75 4.44 11.13
N GLU A 117 -13.26 4.13 9.93
CA GLU A 117 -12.79 2.78 9.57
C GLU A 117 -11.28 2.75 9.30
N ASP A 118 -10.76 3.77 8.61
CA ASP A 118 -9.40 3.77 8.08
C ASP A 118 -8.33 4.19 9.08
N LYS A 119 -7.09 3.80 8.78
CA LYS A 119 -5.91 4.13 9.56
C LYS A 119 -4.75 4.55 8.68
N ILE A 120 -4.05 5.58 9.14
CA ILE A 120 -2.71 5.90 8.63
C ILE A 120 -1.70 5.21 9.54
N LYS A 121 -0.91 4.32 8.95
CA LYS A 121 0.19 3.65 9.62
C LYS A 121 1.49 4.34 9.26
N ILE A 122 2.30 4.66 10.26
CA ILE A 122 3.61 5.28 10.07
C ILE A 122 4.68 4.26 10.42
N THR A 123 5.59 3.98 9.49
CA THR A 123 6.69 3.01 9.67
C THR A 123 8.05 3.64 9.39
N SER A 124 9.11 3.02 9.89
CA SER A 124 10.50 3.33 9.56
C SER A 124 11.37 2.11 9.84
N ASN A 125 12.45 1.91 9.07
CA ASN A 125 13.47 0.91 9.43
C ASN A 125 14.48 1.44 10.46
N ALA A 126 14.42 2.74 10.77
CA ALA A 126 15.26 3.37 11.78
C ALA A 126 14.54 3.50 13.13
N SER A 127 15.31 3.55 14.21
CA SER A 127 14.79 4.00 15.50
C SER A 127 14.59 5.50 15.44
N LEU A 128 13.34 5.95 15.56
CA LEU A 128 12.99 7.36 15.55
C LEU A 128 12.60 7.82 16.96
N THR A 129 13.01 9.04 17.28
CA THR A 129 12.47 9.81 18.39
C THR A 129 11.10 10.36 18.03
N PHE A 130 10.30 10.70 19.05
CA PHE A 130 9.03 11.39 18.83
C PHE A 130 9.20 12.71 18.07
N LEU A 131 10.36 13.39 18.25
CA LEU A 131 10.63 14.64 17.57
C LEU A 131 10.84 14.46 16.07
N GLU A 132 11.54 13.40 15.66
CA GLU A 132 11.73 13.07 14.23
C GLU A 132 10.40 12.73 13.57
N ILE A 133 9.58 11.88 14.20
CA ILE A 133 8.24 11.54 13.70
C ILE A 133 7.39 12.81 13.56
N LYS A 134 7.35 13.66 14.61
CA LYS A 134 6.61 14.91 14.59
C LYS A 134 7.09 15.83 13.46
N SER A 135 8.41 15.95 13.30
CA SER A 135 8.99 16.77 12.21
C SER A 135 8.50 16.27 10.86
N SER A 136 8.59 14.97 10.59
CA SER A 136 8.21 14.41 9.29
C SER A 136 6.73 14.58 8.95
N ILE A 137 5.82 14.52 9.93
CA ILE A 137 4.37 14.68 9.67
C ILE A 137 3.88 16.14 9.70
N THR A 138 4.65 17.06 10.31
CA THR A 138 4.24 18.47 10.44
C THR A 138 5.00 19.43 9.54
N SER A 139 6.10 18.98 8.93
CA SER A 139 6.85 19.79 7.97
C SER A 139 6.10 19.85 6.63
N ASN A 140 5.14 20.77 6.57
CA ASN A 140 4.59 21.25 5.31
C ASN A 140 5.68 22.11 4.63
N PRO A 141 6.23 21.77 3.46
CA PRO A 141 7.15 22.63 2.72
C PRO A 141 6.36 23.77 2.08
N LYS A 142 5.82 24.68 2.91
CA LYS A 142 5.15 25.88 2.42
C LYS A 142 5.27 27.06 3.37
N VAL A 143 6.48 27.34 3.82
CA VAL A 143 6.90 28.72 4.16
C VAL A 143 8.37 28.87 3.76
N MET A 144 8.63 29.20 2.49
CA MET A 144 9.81 30.00 2.20
C MET A 144 9.48 31.43 2.62
N LEU A 145 10.10 31.89 3.71
CA LEU A 145 10.20 33.32 4.00
C LEU A 145 11.12 33.99 2.99
#